data_AF-A0A1F4FIU0-F1
#
_entry.id   AF-A0A1F4FIU0-F1
#
_cell.length_a   1.000
_cell.length_b   1.000
_cell.length_c   1.000
_cell.angle_alpha   90.00
_cell.angle_beta   90.00
_cell.angle_gamma   90.00
#
_symmetry.space_group_name_H-M   'P 1'
#
loop_
_entity.id
_entity.type
_entity.pdbx_description
1 polymer ?
#
loop_
_entity_poly.entity_id
_entity_poly.type
_entity_poly.pdbx_seq_one_letter_code
_entity_poly.pdbx_strand_id
1 'polypeptide(L)'
;MMRRTGLLVVAVLACGLAFAATTANAMTLAQLETYTGPIEFKFAMFTTAQNTQVGSNEDAWGVGNITSITDGFNNLWTAGEGGEFLRFIIYGIHDDAILPGNGGSFDIFSIGATGGAADGAIHIDAWRDVTAGNPNAGPAGRTGYSTYAGITSGSLWLSTVMVSGVKDDDPVTVYDERTAELFQNAQSTTNPTSGSGVFLADVTGGSFGPNLNSPTFARFGTTALADLFGQFTFAPASSAPGCGTGPVSTACWENKGNDPVIGNAVPEPSALALLGLGLSLVGLAGFGRRQD
;
A
#
# COMPACT_ATOMS: atom_id res chain seq x y z
N MET A 1 33.44 -53.04 -31.36
CA MET A 1 34.20 -51.82 -31.00
C MET A 1 33.39 -51.03 -29.98
N MET A 2 33.86 -51.04 -28.74
CA MET A 2 33.29 -50.31 -27.61
C MET A 2 33.47 -48.79 -27.79
N ARG A 3 32.42 -48.00 -27.53
CA ARG A 3 32.54 -46.57 -27.22
C ARG A 3 31.91 -46.28 -25.86
N ARG A 4 32.71 -45.59 -25.06
CA ARG A 4 32.60 -45.20 -23.63
C ARG A 4 31.41 -44.24 -23.43
N THR A 5 30.52 -44.48 -22.45
CA THR A 5 30.51 -43.93 -21.08
C THR A 5 30.58 -42.40 -20.99
N GLY A 6 29.57 -41.80 -20.34
CA GLY A 6 29.52 -40.39 -19.95
C GLY A 6 28.24 -40.04 -19.19
N LEU A 7 27.95 -40.77 -18.10
CA LEU A 7 26.89 -40.46 -17.15
C LEU A 7 27.38 -39.30 -16.26
N LEU A 8 26.84 -38.10 -16.45
CA LEU A 8 27.19 -36.94 -15.61
C LEU A 8 26.38 -37.01 -14.31
N VAL A 9 27.04 -37.40 -13.21
CA VAL A 9 26.49 -37.32 -11.85
C VAL A 9 26.73 -35.90 -11.34
N VAL A 10 25.67 -35.11 -11.20
CA VAL A 10 25.72 -33.83 -10.46
C VAL A 10 25.38 -34.13 -9.00
N ALA A 11 26.39 -34.12 -8.14
CA ALA A 11 26.22 -34.20 -6.70
C ALA A 11 25.78 -32.81 -6.18
N VAL A 12 24.52 -32.68 -5.78
CA VAL A 12 24.03 -31.51 -5.03
C VAL A 12 24.38 -31.72 -3.57
N LEU A 13 25.32 -30.90 -3.08
CA LEU A 13 25.68 -30.81 -1.67
C LEU A 13 24.54 -30.06 -0.94
N ALA A 14 23.62 -30.81 -0.33
CA ALA A 14 22.59 -30.23 0.53
C ALA A 14 23.21 -29.89 1.89
N CYS A 15 23.72 -28.67 2.04
CA CYS A 15 24.04 -28.11 3.35
C CYS A 15 22.73 -27.63 3.98
N GLY A 16 22.18 -28.45 4.88
CA GLY A 16 20.99 -28.11 5.66
C GLY A 16 21.29 -26.97 6.63
N LEU A 17 20.70 -25.80 6.37
CA LEU A 17 20.44 -24.80 7.40
C LEU A 17 19.07 -25.14 7.99
N ALA A 18 19.08 -25.86 9.11
CA ALA A 18 17.92 -25.97 9.97
C ALA A 18 17.69 -24.59 10.60
N PHE A 19 16.82 -23.78 9.99
CA PHE A 19 16.25 -22.63 10.68
C PHE A 19 15.39 -23.18 11.82
N ALA A 20 15.85 -22.95 13.05
CA ALA A 20 14.97 -23.05 14.20
C ALA A 20 13.85 -22.02 13.98
N ALA A 21 12.65 -22.50 13.64
CA ALA A 21 11.46 -21.67 13.63
C ALA A 21 11.15 -21.30 15.09
N THR A 22 11.79 -20.25 15.58
CA THR A 22 11.28 -19.51 16.73
C THR A 22 9.93 -18.99 16.29
N THR A 23 8.85 -19.38 16.96
CA THR A 23 7.55 -18.74 16.82
C THR A 23 7.76 -17.26 17.12
N ALA A 24 7.90 -16.44 16.08
CA ALA A 24 8.07 -15.01 16.22
C ALA A 24 6.80 -14.49 16.89
N ASN A 25 6.94 -13.99 18.13
CA ASN A 25 5.88 -13.17 18.70
C ASN A 25 5.70 -11.96 17.78
N ALA A 26 4.44 -11.55 17.58
CA ALA A 26 4.16 -10.32 16.85
C ALA A 26 4.99 -9.17 17.46
N MET A 27 5.68 -8.43 16.62
CA MET A 27 6.47 -7.26 16.99
C MET A 27 5.54 -6.12 17.40
N THR A 28 6.04 -5.19 18.21
CA THR A 28 5.40 -3.87 18.36
C THR A 28 5.65 -3.01 17.12
N LEU A 29 4.89 -1.92 16.92
CA LEU A 29 5.15 -1.01 15.79
C LEU A 29 6.55 -0.38 15.85
N ALA A 30 7.04 -0.06 17.05
CA ALA A 30 8.38 0.48 17.23
C ALA A 30 9.49 -0.52 16.82
N GLN A 31 9.25 -1.83 17.02
CA GLN A 31 10.16 -2.87 16.52
C GLN A 31 10.05 -3.02 15.00
N LEU A 32 8.83 -2.94 14.47
CA LEU A 32 8.58 -2.99 13.03
C LEU A 32 9.25 -1.83 12.29
N GLU A 33 9.34 -0.64 12.88
CA GLU A 33 10.08 0.52 12.32
C GLU A 33 11.58 0.26 12.13
N THR A 34 12.13 -0.82 12.70
CA THR A 34 13.52 -1.26 12.45
C THR A 34 13.62 -2.49 11.55
N TYR A 35 12.48 -3.03 11.12
CA TYR A 35 12.42 -4.21 10.27
C TYR A 35 12.95 -3.90 8.87
N THR A 36 13.66 -4.87 8.32
CA THR A 36 14.17 -4.87 6.94
C THR A 36 13.78 -6.17 6.27
N GLY A 37 13.22 -6.09 5.07
CA GLY A 37 12.75 -7.24 4.31
C GLY A 37 11.42 -6.96 3.61
N PRO A 38 10.90 -7.95 2.85
CA PRO A 38 9.58 -7.82 2.25
C PRO A 38 8.52 -7.61 3.32
N ILE A 39 7.55 -6.73 3.07
CA ILE A 39 6.41 -6.53 3.97
C ILE A 39 5.10 -6.54 3.20
N GLU A 40 4.06 -7.06 3.81
CA GLU A 40 2.72 -7.10 3.24
C GLU A 40 1.73 -6.63 4.30
N PHE A 41 0.95 -5.61 3.96
CA PHE A 41 -0.13 -5.06 4.76
C PHE A 41 -1.43 -5.76 4.43
N LYS A 42 -2.01 -6.42 5.42
CA LYS A 42 -3.41 -6.87 5.36
C LYS A 42 -4.29 -5.76 5.91
N PHE A 43 -5.37 -5.45 5.21
CA PHE A 43 -6.29 -4.40 5.64
C PHE A 43 -7.75 -4.78 5.44
N ALA A 44 -8.60 -4.02 6.12
CA ALA A 44 -10.03 -3.96 5.87
C ALA A 44 -10.42 -2.48 5.75
N MET A 45 -11.19 -2.14 4.71
CA MET A 45 -11.63 -0.78 4.43
C MET A 45 -13.11 -0.70 4.14
N PHE A 46 -13.62 0.52 4.25
CA PHE A 46 -14.95 0.92 3.84
C PHE A 46 -14.84 2.14 2.93
N THR A 47 -15.57 2.16 1.83
CA THR A 47 -15.56 3.26 0.86
C THR A 47 -16.99 3.72 0.54
N THR A 48 -17.09 4.91 -0.03
CA THR A 48 -18.33 5.56 -0.49
C THR A 48 -18.07 6.34 -1.76
N ALA A 49 -19.05 6.40 -2.66
CA ALA A 49 -19.07 7.24 -3.85
C ALA A 49 -19.73 8.61 -3.55
N GLN A 50 -19.32 9.24 -2.44
CA GLN A 50 -19.88 10.52 -2.00
C GLN A 50 -18.80 11.59 -1.91
N ASN A 51 -18.97 12.62 -2.73
CA ASN A 51 -18.25 13.86 -2.57
C ASN A 51 -18.74 14.62 -1.33
N THR A 52 -17.99 14.50 -0.24
CA THR A 52 -18.27 15.25 0.99
C THR A 52 -17.48 16.57 1.07
N GLN A 53 -16.61 16.86 0.09
CA GLN A 53 -15.78 18.06 0.08
C GLN A 53 -16.20 19.08 -0.95
N VAL A 54 -16.76 20.17 -0.43
CA VAL A 54 -17.29 21.29 -1.22
C VAL A 54 -16.21 21.83 -2.16
N GLY A 55 -16.53 21.85 -3.45
CA GLY A 55 -15.69 22.42 -4.50
C GLY A 55 -14.63 21.47 -5.07
N SER A 56 -14.48 20.25 -4.54
CA SER A 56 -13.70 19.19 -5.19
C SER A 56 -14.56 18.41 -6.20
N ASN A 57 -13.93 17.69 -7.12
CA ASN A 57 -14.58 16.68 -7.97
C ASN A 57 -14.33 15.24 -7.49
N GLU A 58 -14.01 15.05 -6.20
CA GLU A 58 -13.76 13.70 -5.66
C GLU A 58 -15.03 12.84 -5.75
N ASP A 59 -14.92 11.70 -6.44
CA ASP A 59 -16.03 10.77 -6.63
C ASP A 59 -16.08 9.75 -5.49
N ALA A 60 -14.91 9.32 -5.00
CA ALA A 60 -14.82 8.29 -3.96
C ALA A 60 -13.73 8.56 -2.93
N TRP A 61 -13.95 8.00 -1.74
CA TRP A 61 -12.98 7.98 -0.64
C TRP A 61 -13.36 6.88 0.35
N GLY A 62 -12.51 6.62 1.34
CA GLY A 62 -12.78 5.62 2.35
C GLY A 62 -11.86 5.65 3.55
N VAL A 63 -12.19 4.83 4.54
CA VAL A 63 -11.39 4.63 5.75
C VAL A 63 -11.20 3.15 6.01
N GLY A 64 -10.11 2.80 6.66
CA GLY A 64 -9.82 1.40 6.98
C GLY A 64 -8.86 1.22 8.13
N ASN A 65 -8.57 -0.04 8.41
CA ASN A 65 -7.57 -0.45 9.39
C ASN A 65 -6.63 -1.47 8.76
N ILE A 66 -5.34 -1.35 9.06
CA ILE A 66 -4.37 -2.41 8.81
C ILE A 66 -4.57 -3.44 9.92
N THR A 67 -4.90 -4.67 9.54
CA THR A 67 -5.25 -5.76 10.45
C THR A 67 -4.04 -6.59 10.83
N SER A 68 -3.09 -6.75 9.90
CA SER A 68 -1.80 -7.36 10.18
C SER A 68 -0.74 -6.92 9.17
N ILE A 69 0.53 -7.14 9.53
CA ILE A 69 1.68 -6.94 8.66
C ILE A 69 2.46 -8.24 8.67
N THR A 70 2.83 -8.75 7.49
CA THR A 70 3.55 -10.02 7.32
C THR A 70 4.79 -9.83 6.46
N ASP A 71 5.70 -10.81 6.45
CA ASP A 71 6.80 -10.91 5.46
C ASP A 71 6.51 -11.96 4.36
N GLY A 72 5.24 -12.34 4.22
CA GLY A 72 4.79 -13.45 3.39
C GLY A 72 4.85 -14.83 4.08
N PHE A 73 5.60 -14.99 5.17
CA PHE A 73 5.73 -16.26 5.89
C PHE A 73 5.35 -16.14 7.38
N ASN A 74 5.75 -15.05 8.00
CA ASN A 74 5.58 -14.73 9.41
C ASN A 74 4.65 -13.54 9.56
N ASN A 75 3.82 -13.58 10.60
CA ASN A 75 3.05 -12.43 11.01
C ASN A 75 3.93 -11.51 11.85
N LEU A 76 4.38 -10.41 11.26
CA LEU A 76 5.27 -9.43 11.87
C LEU A 76 4.54 -8.57 12.91
N TRP A 77 3.27 -8.22 12.66
CA TRP A 77 2.45 -7.41 13.57
C TRP A 77 0.96 -7.72 13.38
N THR A 78 0.16 -7.57 14.43
CA THR A 78 -1.31 -7.65 14.38
C THR A 78 -1.93 -6.46 15.07
N ALA A 79 -3.07 -5.98 14.59
CA ALA A 79 -3.83 -4.92 15.23
C ALA A 79 -4.11 -5.22 16.72
N GLY A 80 -3.83 -4.24 17.57
CA GLY A 80 -3.94 -4.33 19.02
C GLY A 80 -2.68 -4.85 19.73
N GLU A 81 -1.68 -5.37 19.00
CA GLU A 81 -0.39 -5.74 19.58
C GLU A 81 0.31 -4.48 20.13
N GLY A 82 0.83 -4.57 21.35
CA GLY A 82 1.35 -3.41 22.07
C GLY A 82 0.29 -2.34 22.44
N GLY A 83 -1.01 -2.64 22.26
CA GLY A 83 -2.10 -1.68 22.46
C GLY A 83 -2.29 -0.70 21.31
N GLU A 84 -1.73 -1.00 20.14
CA GLU A 84 -1.65 -0.05 19.02
C GLU A 84 -2.46 -0.51 17.81
N PHE A 85 -2.98 0.47 17.08
CA PHE A 85 -3.78 0.27 15.89
C PHE A 85 -3.25 1.16 14.77
N LEU A 86 -3.27 0.62 13.55
CA LEU A 86 -2.96 1.34 12.33
C LEU A 86 -4.25 1.52 11.54
N ARG A 87 -4.60 2.77 11.25
CA ARG A 87 -5.86 3.15 10.61
C ARG A 87 -5.54 4.11 9.49
N PHE A 88 -6.26 4.03 8.39
CA PHE A 88 -5.96 4.87 7.25
C PHE A 88 -7.22 5.50 6.65
N ILE A 89 -6.99 6.56 5.89
CA ILE A 89 -7.95 7.14 4.97
C ILE A 89 -7.35 7.05 3.56
N ILE A 90 -8.20 6.73 2.60
CA ILE A 90 -7.92 6.89 1.18
C ILE A 90 -8.82 8.01 0.67
N TYR A 91 -8.26 8.97 -0.04
CA TYR A 91 -9.00 10.15 -0.51
C TYR A 91 -8.40 10.70 -1.80
N GLY A 92 -9.17 11.56 -2.46
CA GLY A 92 -8.81 12.18 -3.72
C GLY A 92 -9.06 11.30 -4.94
N ILE A 93 -9.94 10.29 -4.86
CA ILE A 93 -10.28 9.46 -6.01
C ILE A 93 -11.27 10.21 -6.90
N HIS A 94 -10.92 10.41 -8.17
CA HIS A 94 -11.79 10.90 -9.22
C HIS A 94 -11.79 9.90 -10.38
N ASP A 95 -12.97 9.47 -10.82
CA ASP A 95 -13.11 8.52 -11.92
C ASP A 95 -13.00 9.26 -13.26
N ASP A 96 -11.86 9.11 -13.93
CA ASP A 96 -11.56 9.77 -15.20
C ASP A 96 -12.25 9.07 -16.37
N ALA A 97 -12.24 7.73 -16.35
CA ALA A 97 -12.93 6.92 -17.34
C ALA A 97 -13.56 5.66 -16.75
N ILE A 98 -14.74 5.32 -17.28
CA ILE A 98 -15.42 4.06 -17.01
C ILE A 98 -15.69 3.37 -18.35
N LEU A 99 -15.05 2.23 -18.58
CA LEU A 99 -15.14 1.48 -19.83
C LEU A 99 -15.91 0.17 -19.63
N PRO A 100 -16.73 -0.26 -20.59
CA PRO A 100 -17.40 -1.54 -20.52
C PRO A 100 -16.37 -2.68 -20.60
N GLY A 101 -16.44 -3.61 -19.66
CA GLY A 101 -15.66 -4.84 -19.67
C GLY A 101 -16.44 -6.03 -20.22
N ASN A 102 -15.81 -7.21 -20.23
CA ASN A 102 -16.45 -8.43 -20.68
C ASN A 102 -17.34 -9.05 -19.59
N GLY A 103 -18.46 -9.67 -19.99
CA GLY A 103 -19.26 -10.50 -19.10
C GLY A 103 -20.04 -9.73 -18.02
N GLY A 104 -20.37 -8.46 -18.26
CA GLY A 104 -21.09 -7.63 -17.28
C GLY A 104 -20.16 -6.99 -16.23
N SER A 105 -18.87 -6.87 -16.53
CA SER A 105 -17.96 -6.02 -15.76
C SER A 105 -17.82 -4.63 -16.40
N PHE A 106 -17.26 -3.70 -15.65
CA PHE A 106 -16.76 -2.44 -16.16
C PHE A 106 -15.45 -2.10 -15.47
N ASP A 107 -14.57 -1.48 -16.24
CA ASP A 107 -13.26 -1.04 -15.80
C ASP A 107 -13.33 0.44 -15.44
N ILE A 108 -12.80 0.78 -14.27
CA ILE A 108 -12.75 2.14 -13.74
C ILE A 108 -11.30 2.56 -13.69
N PHE A 109 -11.00 3.70 -14.29
CA PHE A 109 -9.69 4.32 -14.31
C PHE A 109 -9.80 5.62 -13.54
N SER A 110 -9.15 5.67 -12.38
CA SER A 110 -9.22 6.83 -11.49
C SER A 110 -7.89 7.57 -11.43
N ILE A 111 -8.00 8.89 -11.30
CA ILE A 111 -6.91 9.85 -11.14
C ILE A 111 -7.15 10.69 -9.89
N GLY A 112 -6.18 11.51 -9.52
CA GLY A 112 -6.33 12.46 -8.43
C GLY A 112 -7.41 13.53 -8.69
N ALA A 113 -8.28 13.72 -7.70
CA ALA A 113 -9.30 14.75 -7.69
C ALA A 113 -8.68 16.16 -7.69
N THR A 114 -9.38 17.11 -8.28
CA THR A 114 -9.03 18.53 -8.37
C THR A 114 -10.14 19.43 -7.81
N GLY A 115 -9.79 20.68 -7.53
CA GLY A 115 -10.74 21.69 -7.03
C GLY A 115 -10.90 21.66 -5.51
N GLY A 116 -11.30 22.80 -4.94
CA GLY A 116 -11.44 22.94 -3.49
C GLY A 116 -10.11 22.68 -2.76
N ALA A 117 -10.12 21.68 -1.88
CA ALA A 117 -8.94 21.23 -1.13
C ALA A 117 -8.15 20.11 -1.81
N ALA A 118 -8.62 19.62 -2.97
CA ALA A 118 -7.98 18.54 -3.71
C ALA A 118 -6.77 19.04 -4.51
N ASP A 119 -5.71 18.24 -4.54
CA ASP A 119 -4.38 18.61 -5.07
C ASP A 119 -4.00 17.87 -6.35
N GLY A 120 -4.92 17.10 -6.94
CA GLY A 120 -4.68 16.34 -8.16
C GLY A 120 -3.98 15.01 -7.93
N ALA A 121 -4.03 14.45 -6.72
CA ALA A 121 -3.46 13.14 -6.39
C ALA A 121 -4.42 12.28 -5.56
N ILE A 122 -4.31 10.95 -5.68
CA ILE A 122 -4.95 10.01 -4.75
C ILE A 122 -3.98 9.69 -3.61
N HIS A 123 -4.42 9.88 -2.37
CA HIS A 123 -3.59 9.70 -1.17
C HIS A 123 -4.06 8.51 -0.35
N ILE A 124 -3.11 7.79 0.25
CA ILE A 124 -3.37 6.85 1.35
C ILE A 124 -2.48 7.25 2.53
N ASP A 125 -3.12 7.69 3.60
CA ASP A 125 -2.46 8.08 4.84
C ASP A 125 -2.88 7.16 5.97
N ALA A 126 -1.90 6.55 6.63
CA ALA A 126 -2.08 5.69 7.80
C ALA A 126 -1.57 6.37 9.07
N TRP A 127 -2.38 6.36 10.13
CA TRP A 127 -2.08 6.85 11.46
C TRP A 127 -1.99 5.71 12.48
N ARG A 128 -1.03 5.87 13.39
CA ARG A 128 -0.89 5.06 14.60
C ARG A 128 -1.70 5.69 15.73
N ASP A 129 -2.50 4.87 16.40
CA ASP A 129 -3.31 5.27 17.56
C ASP A 129 -3.39 4.14 18.59
N VAL A 130 -3.83 4.47 19.80
CA VAL A 130 -4.07 3.54 20.92
C VAL A 130 -5.55 3.11 20.99
N THR A 131 -6.39 3.66 20.12
CA THR A 131 -7.81 3.34 20.02
C THR A 131 -8.13 2.70 18.68
N ALA A 132 -8.94 1.63 18.72
CA ALA A 132 -9.46 1.02 17.51
C ALA A 132 -10.29 2.05 16.71
N GLY A 133 -10.15 2.04 15.39
CA GLY A 133 -10.91 2.93 14.52
C GLY A 133 -12.42 2.69 14.65
N ASN A 134 -13.20 3.76 14.67
CA ASN A 134 -14.65 3.70 14.74
C ASN A 134 -15.29 4.17 13.41
N PRO A 135 -15.48 3.27 12.43
CA PRO A 135 -16.16 3.60 11.19
C PRO A 135 -17.69 3.76 11.35
N ASN A 136 -18.25 3.61 12.57
CA ASN A 136 -19.70 3.64 12.80
C ASN A 136 -20.34 5.00 12.54
N ALA A 137 -19.55 6.08 12.46
CA ALA A 137 -20.05 7.40 12.07
C ALA A 137 -20.39 7.48 10.57
N GLY A 138 -20.02 6.47 9.76
CA GLY A 138 -20.26 6.45 8.33
C GLY A 138 -19.52 7.55 7.58
N PRO A 139 -19.82 7.76 6.29
CA PRO A 139 -19.27 8.87 5.50
C PRO A 139 -19.42 10.25 6.17
N ALA A 140 -20.51 10.46 6.91
CA ALA A 140 -20.78 11.70 7.64
C ALA A 140 -19.75 12.03 8.74
N GLY A 141 -18.91 11.06 9.14
CA GLY A 141 -17.81 11.27 10.10
C GLY A 141 -16.59 12.01 9.54
N ARG A 142 -16.54 12.27 8.22
CA ARG A 142 -15.43 13.02 7.61
C ARG A 142 -15.47 14.48 8.00
N THR A 143 -14.37 14.98 8.53
CA THR A 143 -14.25 16.35 9.06
C THR A 143 -13.44 17.29 8.16
N GLY A 144 -12.76 16.75 7.15
CA GLY A 144 -11.97 17.48 6.18
C GLY A 144 -11.53 16.57 5.03
N TYR A 145 -10.83 17.14 4.04
CA TYR A 145 -10.43 16.38 2.85
C TYR A 145 -9.51 15.20 3.20
N SER A 146 -8.50 15.43 4.02
CA SER A 146 -7.59 14.38 4.52
C SER A 146 -7.90 13.93 5.95
N THR A 147 -9.07 14.29 6.52
CA THR A 147 -9.35 14.08 7.95
C THR A 147 -10.70 13.44 8.24
N TYR A 148 -10.69 12.51 9.19
CA TYR A 148 -11.83 11.75 9.66
C TYR A 148 -11.69 11.47 11.15
N ALA A 149 -12.72 11.83 11.93
CA ALA A 149 -12.69 11.74 13.38
C ALA A 149 -12.48 10.29 13.86
N GLY A 150 -11.48 10.04 14.70
CA GLY A 150 -11.16 8.71 15.21
C GLY A 150 -10.43 7.79 14.22
N ILE A 151 -10.03 8.30 13.05
CA ILE A 151 -9.09 7.63 12.13
C ILE A 151 -7.79 8.44 12.07
N THR A 152 -7.91 9.76 11.93
CA THR A 152 -6.78 10.69 11.69
C THR A 152 -6.32 11.42 12.95
N SER A 153 -6.68 10.90 14.13
CA SER A 153 -6.44 11.55 15.43
C SER A 153 -5.07 11.21 16.05
N GLY A 154 -4.35 10.25 15.47
CA GLY A 154 -3.08 9.74 15.97
C GLY A 154 -1.86 10.38 15.29
N SER A 155 -0.70 9.74 15.41
CA SER A 155 0.52 10.17 14.70
C SER A 155 0.56 9.55 13.30
N LEU A 156 0.89 10.37 12.29
CA LEU A 156 1.07 9.89 10.92
C LEU A 156 2.20 8.85 10.87
N TRP A 157 1.86 7.63 10.48
CA TRP A 157 2.75 6.48 10.46
C TRP A 157 3.28 6.22 9.04
N LEU A 158 2.42 6.29 8.04
CA LEU A 158 2.79 6.15 6.64
C LEU A 158 1.92 7.09 5.80
N SER A 159 2.53 7.80 4.85
CA SER A 159 1.82 8.62 3.87
C SER A 159 2.32 8.24 2.49
N THR A 160 1.38 8.06 1.56
CA THR A 160 1.66 7.61 0.20
C THR A 160 0.75 8.31 -0.78
N VAL A 161 1.28 8.54 -1.99
CA VAL A 161 0.56 9.11 -3.12
C VAL A 161 0.56 8.09 -4.24
N MET A 162 -0.63 7.80 -4.79
CA MET A 162 -0.73 6.91 -5.94
C MET A 162 -0.10 7.56 -7.17
N VAL A 163 0.46 6.72 -8.04
CA VAL A 163 1.16 7.18 -9.23
C VAL A 163 0.65 6.49 -10.48
N SER A 164 0.68 7.23 -11.58
CA SER A 164 0.21 6.74 -12.88
C SER A 164 1.03 5.55 -13.40
N GLY A 165 0.44 4.78 -14.30
CA GLY A 165 1.08 3.62 -14.94
C GLY A 165 0.80 2.31 -14.23
N VAL A 166 -0.34 2.21 -13.53
CA VAL A 166 -0.79 0.94 -12.93
C VAL A 166 -1.26 -0.07 -13.98
N LYS A 167 -1.70 0.41 -15.14
CA LYS A 167 -2.25 -0.39 -16.24
C LYS A 167 -1.51 -0.07 -17.54
N ASP A 168 -1.30 -1.10 -18.36
CA ASP A 168 -0.77 -0.94 -19.70
C ASP A 168 -1.86 -0.43 -20.65
N ASP A 169 -1.45 0.30 -21.67
CA ASP A 169 -2.33 0.90 -22.69
C ASP A 169 -2.92 -0.19 -23.59
N ASP A 170 -4.24 -0.25 -23.72
CA ASP A 170 -4.89 -1.06 -24.75
C ASP A 170 -5.05 -0.21 -26.02
N PRO A 171 -4.28 -0.47 -27.10
CA PRO A 171 -4.33 0.36 -28.31
C PRO A 171 -5.69 0.34 -29.04
N VAL A 172 -6.64 -0.48 -28.59
CA VAL A 172 -8.00 -0.56 -29.13
C VAL A 172 -8.96 0.43 -28.45
N THR A 173 -8.65 0.91 -27.24
CA THR A 173 -9.45 1.92 -26.56
C THR A 173 -9.01 3.33 -26.99
N VAL A 174 -9.88 4.32 -26.78
CA VAL A 174 -9.56 5.74 -27.07
C VAL A 174 -8.92 6.42 -25.85
N TYR A 175 -8.99 5.76 -24.69
CA TYR A 175 -8.51 6.25 -23.42
C TYR A 175 -7.11 5.68 -23.17
N ASP A 176 -6.14 6.51 -22.79
CA ASP A 176 -4.81 6.03 -22.43
C ASP A 176 -4.83 5.50 -20.99
N GLU A 177 -4.94 4.19 -20.79
CA GLU A 177 -5.05 3.59 -19.46
C GLU A 177 -3.83 3.84 -18.56
N ARG A 178 -2.68 4.23 -19.13
CA ARG A 178 -1.45 4.48 -18.36
C ARG A 178 -1.53 5.74 -17.52
N THR A 179 -2.47 6.65 -17.79
CA THR A 179 -2.67 7.84 -16.95
C THR A 179 -3.28 7.50 -15.60
N ALA A 180 -3.96 6.35 -15.48
CA ALA A 180 -4.63 5.94 -14.25
C ALA A 180 -3.65 5.70 -13.11
N GLU A 181 -3.99 6.24 -11.94
CA GLU A 181 -3.31 6.01 -10.66
C GLU A 181 -3.90 4.79 -9.93
N LEU A 182 -5.21 4.60 -10.09
CA LEU A 182 -5.97 3.48 -9.56
C LEU A 182 -6.76 2.83 -10.70
N PHE A 183 -6.67 1.51 -10.80
CA PHE A 183 -7.49 0.72 -11.72
C PHE A 183 -8.39 -0.23 -10.94
N GLN A 184 -9.66 -0.29 -11.31
CA GLN A 184 -10.61 -1.23 -10.73
C GLN A 184 -11.38 -1.97 -11.82
N ASN A 185 -11.59 -3.27 -11.63
CA ASN A 185 -12.57 -4.06 -12.38
C ASN A 185 -13.76 -4.35 -11.47
N ALA A 186 -14.91 -3.75 -11.79
CA ALA A 186 -16.15 -3.89 -11.05
C ALA A 186 -17.14 -4.77 -11.81
N GLN A 187 -17.92 -5.56 -11.08
CA GLN A 187 -18.98 -6.42 -11.59
C GLN A 187 -20.32 -5.69 -11.46
N SER A 188 -21.08 -5.61 -12.56
CA SER A 188 -22.39 -4.94 -12.59
C SER A 188 -23.52 -5.80 -12.01
N THR A 189 -23.21 -7.01 -11.53
CA THR A 189 -24.21 -7.98 -11.06
C THR A 189 -24.72 -7.72 -9.65
N THR A 190 -24.05 -6.84 -8.89
CA THR A 190 -24.48 -6.41 -7.54
C THR A 190 -24.53 -4.89 -7.45
N ASN A 191 -25.39 -4.35 -6.60
CA ASN A 191 -25.41 -2.93 -6.27
C ASN A 191 -25.50 -2.76 -4.75
N PRO A 192 -24.49 -2.18 -4.06
CA PRO A 192 -23.18 -1.76 -4.58
C PRO A 192 -22.38 -2.86 -5.30
N THR A 193 -21.49 -2.49 -6.20
CA THR A 193 -20.74 -3.44 -7.04
C THR A 193 -19.68 -4.19 -6.25
N SER A 194 -19.30 -5.37 -6.73
CA SER A 194 -18.13 -6.11 -6.22
C SER A 194 -17.04 -6.15 -7.28
N GLY A 195 -15.79 -6.37 -6.89
CA GLY A 195 -14.70 -6.34 -7.83
C GLY A 195 -13.32 -6.41 -7.21
N SER A 196 -12.33 -6.01 -7.99
CA SER A 196 -10.94 -5.92 -7.56
C SER A 196 -10.31 -4.62 -8.06
N GLY A 197 -9.27 -4.17 -7.38
CA GLY A 197 -8.50 -3.01 -7.81
C GLY A 197 -7.01 -3.20 -7.57
N VAL A 198 -6.22 -2.40 -8.28
CA VAL A 198 -4.77 -2.34 -8.15
C VAL A 198 -4.31 -0.88 -8.22
N PHE A 199 -3.22 -0.57 -7.53
CA PHE A 199 -2.57 0.74 -7.59
C PHE A 199 -1.06 0.60 -7.40
N LEU A 200 -0.34 1.63 -7.83
CA LEU A 200 1.07 1.85 -7.50
C LEU A 200 1.15 3.14 -6.68
N ALA A 201 2.06 3.21 -5.71
CA ALA A 201 2.20 4.41 -4.89
C ALA A 201 3.66 4.69 -4.52
N ASP A 202 3.96 5.97 -4.37
CA ASP A 202 5.22 6.48 -3.84
C ASP A 202 5.02 6.89 -2.38
N VAL A 203 6.04 6.65 -1.55
CA VAL A 203 6.05 7.00 -0.14
C VAL A 203 6.44 8.46 0.02
N THR A 204 5.55 9.26 0.60
CA THR A 204 5.73 10.71 0.73
C THR A 204 6.01 11.15 2.18
N GLY A 205 5.75 10.29 3.17
CA GLY A 205 6.02 10.63 4.57
C GLY A 205 5.59 9.57 5.61
N GLY A 206 5.48 10.04 6.85
CA GLY A 206 5.19 9.19 8.02
C GLY A 206 6.45 8.64 8.71
N SER A 207 6.32 8.20 9.97
CA SER A 207 7.46 7.65 10.73
C SER A 207 8.05 6.38 10.11
N PHE A 208 7.22 5.59 9.43
CA PHE A 208 7.62 4.36 8.75
C PHE A 208 7.98 4.57 7.28
N GLY A 209 7.77 5.77 6.74
CA GLY A 209 8.04 6.09 5.35
C GLY A 209 9.48 5.77 4.90
N PRO A 210 10.52 6.12 5.68
CA PRO A 210 11.91 5.81 5.31
C PRO A 210 12.19 4.31 5.07
N ASN A 211 11.46 3.41 5.74
CA ASN A 211 11.63 1.97 5.56
C ASN A 211 11.10 1.48 4.20
N LEU A 212 10.10 2.16 3.65
CA LEU A 212 9.40 1.76 2.44
C LEU A 212 9.74 2.56 1.19
N ASN A 213 10.52 3.64 1.33
CA ASN A 213 10.95 4.48 0.22
C ASN A 213 12.06 3.77 -0.59
N SER A 214 11.65 2.73 -1.31
CA SER A 214 12.50 1.96 -2.19
C SER A 214 11.77 1.65 -3.50
N PRO A 215 12.02 2.46 -4.53
CA PRO A 215 11.25 2.37 -5.76
C PRO A 215 11.67 1.10 -6.52
N THR A 216 10.78 0.11 -6.56
CA THR A 216 11.05 -1.24 -7.06
C THR A 216 9.99 -1.77 -8.03
N PHE A 217 8.79 -1.20 -8.03
CA PHE A 217 7.70 -1.65 -8.88
C PHE A 217 7.66 -0.87 -10.19
N ALA A 218 7.72 -1.57 -11.32
CA ALA A 218 7.68 -0.94 -12.63
C ALA A 218 6.32 -0.31 -12.90
N ARG A 219 6.33 0.90 -13.47
CA ARG A 219 5.14 1.61 -13.95
C ARG A 219 5.06 1.49 -15.47
N PHE A 220 3.88 1.18 -15.99
CA PHE A 220 3.65 1.13 -17.43
C PHE A 220 3.80 2.52 -18.07
N GLY A 221 4.32 2.56 -19.30
CA GLY A 221 4.51 3.82 -20.04
C GLY A 221 5.67 4.70 -19.59
N THR A 222 6.46 4.29 -18.59
CA THR A 222 7.56 5.09 -18.04
C THR A 222 8.75 4.22 -17.61
N THR A 223 9.89 4.86 -17.39
CA THR A 223 11.06 4.23 -16.74
C THR A 223 11.07 4.46 -15.24
N ALA A 224 10.12 5.23 -14.71
CA ALA A 224 9.96 5.45 -13.28
C ALA A 224 9.51 4.16 -12.59
N LEU A 225 9.92 4.01 -11.33
CA LEU A 225 9.51 2.93 -10.45
C LEU A 225 8.67 3.52 -9.31
N ALA A 226 7.80 2.70 -8.73
CA ALA A 226 7.00 3.02 -7.54
C ALA A 226 7.51 2.25 -6.32
N ASP A 227 7.26 2.79 -5.13
CA ASP A 227 7.67 2.20 -3.86
C ASP A 227 6.79 1.02 -3.45
N LEU A 228 5.49 1.10 -3.72
CA LEU A 228 4.48 0.15 -3.27
C LEU A 228 3.58 -0.34 -4.40
N PHE A 229 3.11 -1.58 -4.27
CA PHE A 229 2.08 -2.16 -5.10
C PHE A 229 0.91 -2.64 -4.23
N GLY A 230 -0.29 -2.13 -4.53
CA GLY A 230 -1.51 -2.53 -3.86
C GLY A 230 -2.40 -3.37 -4.74
N GLN A 231 -3.01 -4.41 -4.16
CA GLN A 231 -4.11 -5.14 -4.77
C GLN A 231 -5.21 -5.37 -3.74
N PHE A 232 -6.46 -5.17 -4.13
CA PHE A 232 -7.58 -5.34 -3.21
C PHE A 232 -8.80 -5.90 -3.89
N THR A 233 -9.70 -6.45 -3.08
CA THR A 233 -11.05 -6.83 -3.49
C THR A 233 -12.05 -5.97 -2.76
N PHE A 234 -13.20 -5.72 -3.39
CA PHE A 234 -14.30 -4.99 -2.78
C PHE A 234 -15.62 -5.68 -3.04
N ALA A 235 -16.56 -5.52 -2.13
CA ALA A 235 -17.90 -6.07 -2.21
C ALA A 235 -18.90 -5.11 -1.56
N PRO A 236 -20.20 -5.20 -1.90
CA PRO A 236 -21.23 -4.43 -1.22
C PRO A 236 -21.16 -4.63 0.30
N ALA A 237 -21.23 -3.52 1.04
CA ALA A 237 -21.16 -3.53 2.49
C ALA A 237 -22.53 -3.89 3.10
N SER A 238 -23.00 -5.12 2.86
CA SER A 238 -24.29 -5.63 3.38
C SER A 238 -24.37 -5.70 4.92
N SER A 239 -23.26 -5.42 5.60
CA SER A 239 -23.12 -5.35 7.06
C SER A 239 -22.15 -4.23 7.48
N ALA A 240 -22.14 -3.09 6.77
CA ALA A 240 -21.36 -1.93 7.18
C ALA A 240 -21.75 -1.50 8.61
N PRO A 241 -20.78 -1.20 9.49
CA PRO A 241 -21.09 -0.68 10.81
C PRO A 241 -21.89 0.63 10.71
N GLY A 242 -23.01 0.73 11.43
CA GLY A 242 -23.94 1.85 11.35
C GLY A 242 -25.10 1.68 10.37
N CYS A 243 -25.13 0.59 9.58
CA CYS A 243 -26.18 0.34 8.59
C CYS A 243 -27.18 -0.73 9.07
N GLY A 244 -28.45 -0.33 9.16
CA GLY A 244 -29.56 -1.29 9.24
C GLY A 244 -29.82 -1.96 7.89
N THR A 245 -30.72 -2.95 7.84
CA THR A 245 -31.11 -3.69 6.62
C THR A 245 -31.91 -2.85 5.59
N GLY A 246 -31.71 -1.53 5.56
CA GLY A 246 -32.43 -0.58 4.70
C GLY A 246 -31.60 -0.13 3.50
N PRO A 247 -32.18 0.72 2.61
CA PRO A 247 -31.44 1.28 1.48
C PRO A 247 -30.22 2.07 1.95
N VAL A 248 -29.14 2.02 1.16
CA VAL A 248 -27.89 2.77 1.42
C VAL A 248 -28.23 4.25 1.56
N SER A 249 -28.01 4.80 2.74
CA SER A 249 -28.18 6.22 3.03
C SER A 249 -26.82 6.92 3.04
N THR A 250 -26.79 8.25 2.98
CA THR A 250 -25.55 9.04 3.14
C THR A 250 -24.85 8.84 4.49
N ALA A 251 -25.50 8.16 5.44
CA ALA A 251 -24.91 7.73 6.70
C ALA A 251 -24.21 6.36 6.63
N CYS A 252 -24.20 5.69 5.47
CA CYS A 252 -23.72 4.33 5.28
C CYS A 252 -22.54 4.25 4.31
N TRP A 253 -21.60 3.37 4.63
CA TRP A 253 -20.59 2.92 3.68
C TRP A 253 -21.22 2.06 2.58
N GLU A 254 -20.76 2.24 1.35
CA GLU A 254 -21.29 1.52 0.19
C GLU A 254 -20.57 0.18 -0.01
N ASN A 255 -19.24 0.22 0.08
CA ASN A 255 -18.40 -0.93 -0.21
C ASN A 255 -17.51 -1.26 0.98
N LYS A 256 -17.24 -2.56 1.14
CA LYS A 256 -16.21 -3.07 2.03
C LYS A 256 -15.11 -3.68 1.19
N GLY A 257 -13.88 -3.24 1.41
CA GLY A 257 -12.68 -3.80 0.81
C GLY A 257 -11.90 -4.66 1.79
N ASN A 258 -11.31 -5.75 1.31
CA ASN A 258 -10.30 -6.55 2.01
C ASN A 258 -9.17 -6.87 1.00
N ASP A 259 -8.13 -7.57 1.46
CA ASP A 259 -6.98 -8.10 0.67
C ASP A 259 -5.78 -7.12 0.49
N PRO A 260 -4.57 -7.64 0.16
CA PRO A 260 -3.30 -7.09 0.66
C PRO A 260 -2.60 -5.97 -0.15
N VAL A 261 -1.88 -5.07 0.52
CA VAL A 261 -0.85 -4.20 -0.09
C VAL A 261 0.53 -4.81 0.15
N ILE A 262 1.34 -5.00 -0.90
CA ILE A 262 2.69 -5.55 -0.81
C ILE A 262 3.71 -4.42 -1.00
N GLY A 263 4.68 -4.33 -0.09
CA GLY A 263 5.83 -3.42 -0.16
C GLY A 263 7.13 -4.16 0.11
N ASN A 264 8.27 -3.51 -0.15
CA ASN A 264 9.57 -4.03 0.25
C ASN A 264 10.23 -3.04 1.21
N ALA A 265 10.37 -3.41 2.48
CA ALA A 265 11.06 -2.57 3.43
C ALA A 265 12.57 -2.69 3.19
N VAL A 266 13.18 -1.66 2.62
CA VAL A 266 14.60 -1.68 2.28
C VAL A 266 15.40 -1.06 3.42
N PRO A 267 16.51 -1.69 3.87
CA PRO A 267 17.44 -1.04 4.77
C PRO A 267 17.93 0.28 4.16
N GLU A 268 17.93 1.36 4.94
CA GLU A 268 18.45 2.67 4.51
C GLU A 268 19.72 2.53 3.65
N PRO A 269 19.78 3.14 2.46
CA PRO A 269 21.02 3.19 1.71
C PRO A 269 22.03 4.07 2.46
N SER A 270 23.15 3.48 2.87
CA SER A 270 24.48 4.12 2.98
C SER A 270 24.86 4.96 4.22
N ALA A 271 24.23 4.81 5.39
CA ALA A 271 24.84 5.33 6.63
C ALA A 271 26.05 4.48 7.11
N LEU A 272 26.02 3.15 6.92
CA LEU A 272 27.12 2.25 7.30
C LEU A 272 28.28 2.20 6.28
N ALA A 273 28.02 2.53 5.01
CA ALA A 273 29.07 2.63 4.00
C ALA A 273 29.93 3.91 4.18
N LEU A 274 29.35 5.00 4.67
CA LEU A 274 30.09 6.25 4.92
C LEU A 274 30.93 6.20 6.22
N LEU A 275 30.49 5.43 7.23
CA LEU A 275 31.30 5.20 8.44
C LEU A 275 32.53 4.30 8.14
N GLY A 276 32.39 3.36 7.20
CA GLY A 276 33.50 2.54 6.69
C GLY A 276 34.52 3.32 5.86
N LEU A 277 34.08 4.34 5.11
CA LEU A 277 34.98 5.23 4.36
C LEU A 277 35.66 6.29 5.24
N GLY A 278 34.98 6.77 6.29
CA GLY A 278 35.55 7.71 7.26
C GLY A 278 36.72 7.16 8.08
N LEU A 279 36.72 5.85 8.40
CA LEU A 279 37.82 5.19 9.11
C LEU A 279 39.00 4.81 8.18
N SER A 280 38.76 4.62 6.88
CA SER A 280 39.83 4.31 5.91
C SER A 280 40.69 5.52 5.53
N LEU A 281 40.15 6.74 5.64
CA LEU A 281 40.86 8.00 5.34
C LEU A 281 41.65 8.56 6.52
N VAL A 282 41.29 8.21 7.76
CA VAL A 282 42.10 8.56 8.96
C VAL A 282 43.32 7.64 9.08
N GLY A 283 43.28 6.42 8.51
CA GLY A 283 44.41 5.49 8.48
C GLY A 283 45.56 5.85 7.51
N LEU A 284 45.31 6.69 6.50
CA LEU A 284 46.35 7.12 5.54
C LEU A 284 46.99 8.48 5.84
N ALA A 285 46.53 9.21 6.85
CA ALA A 285 47.15 10.46 7.29
C ALA A 285 48.32 10.26 8.28
N GLY A 286 48.69 9.01 8.60
CA GLY A 286 49.68 8.65 9.62
C GLY A 286 51.10 8.34 9.13
N PHE A 287 51.34 8.16 7.81
CA PHE A 287 52.66 7.79 7.28
C PHE A 287 53.28 8.89 6.41
N GLY A 288 53.46 10.06 7.01
CA GLY A 288 54.10 11.19 6.36
C GLY A 288 54.88 12.06 7.33
N ARG A 289 55.77 11.49 8.14
CA ARG A 289 56.85 12.24 8.82
C ARG A 289 58.03 11.32 9.19
N ARG A 290 59.24 11.74 8.76
CA ARG A 290 60.62 11.30 9.13
C ARG A 290 61.09 10.00 8.45
N GLN A 291 62.24 9.88 7.78
CA GLN A 291 63.57 10.55 7.66
C GLN A 291 64.06 10.33 6.20
N ASP A 292 64.89 11.11 5.49
CA ASP A 292 66.05 11.97 5.82
C ASP A 292 65.99 13.31 5.07
#